data_AF-A0A2N2S5S1-F1
#
_entry.id   AF-A0A2N2S5S1-F1
#
_cell.length_a   1.000
_cell.length_b   1.000
_cell.length_c   1.000
_cell.angle_alpha   90.00
_cell.angle_beta   90.00
_cell.angle_gamma   90.00
#
_symmetry.space_group_name_H-M   'P 1'
#
loop_
_entity.id
_entity.type
_entity.pdbx_description
1 polymer ?
#
loop_
_entity_poly.entity_id
_entity_poly.type
_entity_poly.pdbx_seq_one_letter_code
_entity_poly.pdbx_strand_id
1 'polypeptide(L)'
;MLHAHDRVRAAIQSALIAVIDAMGVLMLKKIKIAAAALLIAASASANATVVSFSVDNYGPSYGSFAGADTNANGILAQDELTSFVFDHLVYGHHVTLSTLFGFGDFDLVSNSWLANGSGWGTNGSFFSWNGGANSVDGTWANVSTSIVQLDAQNNVPEPATLALLGIGLAGIVAARRKKVA
;
A
#
# COMPACT_ATOMS: atom_id res chain seq x y z
N MET A 1 -9.07 59.41 42.11
CA MET A 1 -9.44 59.18 40.69
C MET A 1 -8.36 58.45 39.88
N LEU A 2 -7.06 58.60 40.16
CA LEU A 2 -5.97 57.92 39.42
C LEU A 2 -6.07 56.37 39.37
N HIS A 3 -6.53 55.75 40.46
CA HIS A 3 -6.61 54.28 40.60
C HIS A 3 -7.62 53.58 39.66
N ALA A 4 -8.66 54.28 39.18
CA ALA A 4 -9.68 53.67 38.32
C ALA A 4 -9.16 53.48 36.89
N HIS A 5 -8.36 54.43 36.39
CA HIS A 5 -7.80 54.41 35.05
C HIS A 5 -6.74 53.31 34.89
N ASP A 6 -5.91 53.08 35.91
CA ASP A 6 -4.89 52.03 35.88
C ASP A 6 -5.50 50.63 35.92
N ARG A 7 -6.60 50.45 36.65
CA ARG A 7 -7.36 49.19 36.66
C ARG A 7 -8.00 48.88 35.31
N VAL A 8 -8.52 49.90 34.63
CA VAL A 8 -9.10 49.74 33.28
C VAL A 8 -8.01 49.39 32.26
N ARG A 9 -6.85 50.04 32.33
CA ARG A 9 -5.71 49.69 31.46
C ARG A 9 -5.22 48.25 31.69
N ALA A 10 -5.07 47.84 32.95
CA ALA A 10 -4.64 46.49 33.29
C ALA A 10 -5.66 45.43 32.81
N ALA A 11 -6.96 45.71 32.93
CA ALA A 11 -8.01 44.82 32.44
C ALA A 11 -8.00 44.68 30.91
N ILE A 12 -7.81 45.77 30.17
CA ILE A 12 -7.70 45.76 28.70
C ILE A 12 -6.47 44.97 28.27
N GLN A 13 -5.34 45.19 28.93
CA GLN A 13 -4.07 44.53 28.60
C GLN A 13 -4.14 43.02 28.89
N SER A 14 -4.76 42.62 30.00
CA SER A 14 -5.02 41.22 30.34
C SER A 14 -5.96 40.54 29.34
N ALA A 15 -7.04 41.22 28.92
CA ALA A 15 -7.96 40.72 27.92
C ALA A 15 -7.30 40.54 26.55
N LEU A 16 -6.41 41.46 26.15
CA LEU A 16 -5.67 41.37 24.89
C LEU A 16 -4.73 40.16 24.87
N ILE A 17 -4.03 39.89 25.97
CA ILE A 17 -3.14 38.72 26.12
C ILE A 17 -3.95 37.43 26.02
N ALA A 18 -5.09 37.35 26.71
CA ALA A 18 -5.96 36.17 26.68
C ALA A 18 -6.49 35.87 25.25
N VAL A 19 -6.81 36.91 24.48
CA VAL A 19 -7.24 36.75 23.07
C VAL A 19 -6.09 36.24 22.20
N ILE A 20 -4.87 36.76 22.39
CA ILE A 20 -3.68 36.32 21.64
C ILE A 20 -3.35 34.86 21.95
N ASP A 21 -3.41 34.45 23.21
CA ASP A 21 -3.17 33.05 23.62
C ASP A 21 -4.23 32.10 23.07
N ALA A 22 -5.51 32.47 23.12
CA ALA A 22 -6.60 31.67 22.57
C ALA A 22 -6.45 31.48 21.04
N MET A 23 -6.03 32.53 20.33
CA MET A 23 -5.73 32.46 18.90
C MET A 23 -4.52 31.54 18.61
N GLY A 24 -3.48 31.59 19.43
CA GLY A 24 -2.30 30.72 19.30
C GLY A 24 -2.64 29.24 19.45
N VAL A 25 -3.47 28.89 20.44
CA VAL A 25 -3.93 27.50 20.66
C VAL A 25 -4.81 26.99 19.52
N LEU A 26 -5.69 27.84 18.98
CA LEU A 26 -6.54 27.50 17.85
C LEU A 26 -5.73 27.27 16.56
N MET A 27 -4.74 28.11 16.30
CA MET A 27 -3.80 27.96 15.18
C MET A 27 -3.00 26.65 15.29
N LEU A 28 -2.51 26.32 16.48
CA LEU A 28 -1.73 25.10 16.72
C LEU A 28 -2.57 23.83 16.55
N LYS A 29 -3.85 23.82 16.95
CA LYS A 29 -4.76 22.70 16.71
C LYS A 29 -5.02 22.48 15.22
N LYS A 30 -5.25 23.55 14.44
CA LYS A 30 -5.48 23.46 12.99
C LYS A 30 -4.27 22.89 12.23
N ILE A 31 -3.06 23.29 12.62
CA ILE A 31 -1.81 22.77 12.04
C ILE A 31 -1.64 21.27 12.35
N LYS A 32 -1.94 20.85 13.59
CA LYS A 32 -1.87 19.42 13.97
C LYS A 32 -2.86 18.55 13.20
N ILE A 33 -4.08 19.05 12.96
CA ILE A 33 -5.10 18.33 12.17
C ILE A 33 -4.69 18.25 10.69
N ALA A 34 -4.15 19.33 10.12
CA ALA A 34 -3.66 19.33 8.74
C ALA A 34 -2.46 18.37 8.55
N ALA A 35 -1.55 18.30 9.53
CA ALA A 35 -0.41 17.37 9.50
C ALA A 35 -0.85 15.90 9.62
N ALA A 36 -1.87 15.60 10.44
CA ALA A 36 -2.44 14.26 10.54
C ALA A 36 -3.16 13.83 9.25
N ALA A 37 -3.88 14.74 8.59
CA ALA A 37 -4.50 14.48 7.29
C ALA A 37 -3.46 14.26 6.17
N LEU A 38 -2.31 14.95 6.25
CA LEU A 38 -1.19 14.77 5.34
C LEU A 38 -0.54 13.39 5.44
N LEU A 39 -0.42 12.88 6.67
CA LEU A 39 0.19 11.58 6.94
C LEU A 39 -0.66 10.42 6.41
N ILE A 40 -1.99 10.60 6.37
CA ILE A 40 -2.93 9.58 5.89
C ILE A 40 -2.94 9.49 4.35
N ALA A 41 -2.54 10.55 3.64
CA ALA A 41 -2.54 10.59 2.17
C ALA A 41 -1.26 9.99 1.51
N ALA A 42 -0.32 9.50 2.30
CA ALA A 42 0.96 8.95 1.83
C ALA A 42 0.91 7.43 1.55
N SER A 43 -0.25 6.88 1.18
CA SER A 43 -0.34 5.48 0.75
C SER A 43 0.52 5.27 -0.50
N ALA A 44 1.60 4.52 -0.33
CA ALA A 44 2.51 4.13 -1.39
C ALA A 44 1.73 3.49 -2.55
N SER A 45 2.05 3.86 -3.79
CA SER A 45 1.61 3.10 -4.95
C SER A 45 2.30 1.73 -4.90
N ALA A 46 1.60 0.70 -4.47
CA ALA A 46 2.10 -0.67 -4.60
C ALA A 46 2.06 -1.02 -6.09
N ASN A 47 3.21 -0.97 -6.75
CA ASN A 47 3.32 -1.46 -8.12
C ASN A 47 3.01 -2.96 -8.13
N ALA A 48 2.26 -3.42 -9.13
CA ALA A 48 1.97 -4.84 -9.27
C ALA A 48 3.27 -5.61 -9.59
N THR A 49 3.61 -6.60 -8.78
CA THR A 49 4.64 -7.59 -9.09
C THR A 49 4.05 -8.59 -10.07
N VAL A 50 4.78 -8.87 -11.15
CA VAL A 50 4.41 -9.92 -12.12
C VAL A 50 5.31 -11.13 -11.90
N VAL A 51 4.71 -12.30 -11.78
CA VAL A 51 5.41 -13.57 -11.62
C VAL A 51 5.03 -14.48 -12.77
N SER A 52 6.04 -15.04 -13.43
CA SER A 52 5.86 -16.14 -14.37
C SER A 52 6.17 -17.46 -13.68
N PHE A 53 5.50 -18.54 -14.09
CA PHE A 53 5.75 -19.85 -13.52
C PHE A 53 5.58 -20.97 -14.55
N SER A 54 6.22 -22.11 -14.26
CA SER A 54 6.04 -23.37 -14.96
C SER A 54 5.75 -24.49 -13.96
N VAL A 55 5.01 -25.49 -14.40
CA VAL A 55 4.75 -26.71 -13.62
C VAL A 55 5.42 -27.89 -14.31
N ASP A 56 6.44 -28.46 -13.66
CA ASP A 56 7.16 -29.63 -14.12
C ASP A 56 6.43 -30.91 -13.75
N ASN A 57 6.76 -32.01 -14.46
CA ASN A 57 6.23 -33.36 -14.23
C ASN A 57 4.71 -33.51 -14.48
N TYR A 58 4.10 -32.55 -15.16
CA TYR A 58 2.68 -32.57 -15.54
C TYR A 58 2.45 -32.34 -17.05
N GLY A 59 3.53 -32.28 -17.85
CA GLY A 59 3.48 -31.84 -19.25
C GLY A 59 3.72 -30.33 -19.39
N PRO A 60 3.89 -29.79 -20.61
CA PRO A 60 4.18 -28.38 -20.81
C PRO A 60 3.03 -27.49 -20.29
N SER A 61 3.30 -26.88 -19.14
CA SER A 61 2.33 -26.10 -18.37
C SER A 61 3.01 -24.85 -17.83
N TYR A 62 2.39 -23.71 -18.06
CA TYR A 62 2.96 -22.41 -17.73
C TYR A 62 1.87 -21.42 -17.42
N GLY A 63 2.26 -20.33 -16.78
CA GLY A 63 1.33 -19.29 -16.41
C GLY A 63 2.03 -18.05 -15.91
N SER A 64 1.22 -17.08 -15.56
CA SER A 64 1.66 -15.90 -14.84
C SER A 64 0.57 -15.39 -13.92
N PHE A 65 0.98 -14.69 -12.88
CA PHE A 65 0.07 -13.94 -12.04
C PHE A 65 0.69 -12.59 -11.72
N ALA A 66 -0.15 -11.63 -11.36
CA ALA A 66 0.31 -10.33 -10.92
C ALA A 66 -0.57 -9.80 -9.81
N GLY A 67 0.01 -9.03 -8.91
CA GLY A 67 -0.69 -8.44 -7.80
C GLY A 67 0.16 -7.44 -7.03
N ALA A 68 -0.47 -6.69 -6.14
CA ALA A 68 0.18 -5.66 -5.35
C ALA A 68 0.09 -6.04 -3.87
N ASP A 69 1.21 -6.10 -3.16
CA ASP A 69 1.23 -6.27 -1.71
C ASP A 69 0.71 -4.97 -1.06
N THR A 70 -0.60 -4.93 -0.84
CA THR A 70 -1.33 -3.73 -0.40
C THR A 70 -1.17 -3.48 1.09
N ASN A 71 -0.81 -4.52 1.83
CA ASN A 71 -0.66 -4.48 3.28
C ASN A 71 0.83 -4.42 3.72
N ALA A 72 1.76 -4.52 2.76
CA ALA A 72 3.21 -4.42 2.93
C ALA A 72 3.82 -5.50 3.85
N ASN A 73 3.31 -6.73 3.79
CA ASN A 73 3.83 -7.85 4.58
C ASN A 73 4.88 -8.72 3.84
N GLY A 74 5.19 -8.40 2.58
CA GLY A 74 6.11 -9.16 1.72
C GLY A 74 5.50 -10.42 1.11
N ILE A 75 4.20 -10.64 1.27
CA ILE A 75 3.45 -11.77 0.75
C ILE A 75 2.42 -11.24 -0.24
N LEU A 76 2.24 -11.95 -1.35
CA LEU A 76 1.13 -11.74 -2.25
C LEU A 76 0.07 -12.83 -1.98
N ALA A 77 -1.05 -12.42 -1.38
CA ALA A 77 -2.20 -13.29 -1.12
C ALA A 77 -3.20 -13.27 -2.30
N GLN A 78 -4.19 -14.18 -2.26
CA GLN A 78 -5.18 -14.31 -3.34
C GLN A 78 -5.98 -13.04 -3.60
N ASP A 79 -6.37 -12.31 -2.55
CA ASP A 79 -7.13 -11.06 -2.62
C ASP A 79 -6.31 -9.87 -3.11
N GLU A 80 -4.99 -10.05 -3.23
CA GLU A 80 -4.04 -9.07 -3.75
C GLU A 80 -3.71 -9.30 -5.23
N LEU A 81 -4.22 -10.39 -5.81
CA LEU A 81 -4.08 -10.69 -7.23
C LEU A 81 -4.94 -9.76 -8.09
N THR A 82 -4.31 -9.20 -9.11
CA THR A 82 -4.93 -8.42 -10.19
C THR A 82 -5.02 -9.21 -11.49
N SER A 83 -4.20 -10.25 -11.65
CA SER A 83 -4.27 -11.19 -12.75
C SER A 83 -3.74 -12.55 -12.35
N PHE A 84 -4.28 -13.58 -13.01
CA PHE A 84 -3.80 -14.95 -12.95
C PHE A 84 -4.14 -15.60 -14.28
N VAL A 85 -3.20 -16.34 -14.84
CA VAL A 85 -3.39 -17.22 -15.99
C VAL A 85 -2.56 -18.48 -15.81
N PHE A 86 -3.14 -19.62 -16.14
CA PHE A 86 -2.46 -20.90 -16.26
C PHE A 86 -2.97 -21.63 -17.50
N ASP A 87 -2.03 -22.07 -18.31
CA ASP A 87 -2.28 -22.85 -19.52
C ASP A 87 -1.60 -24.22 -19.39
N HIS A 88 -2.38 -25.26 -19.64
CA HIS A 88 -1.91 -26.63 -19.67
C HIS A 88 -2.12 -27.21 -21.07
N LEU A 89 -1.05 -27.36 -21.84
CA LEU A 89 -1.17 -27.63 -23.27
C LEU A 89 -1.67 -29.05 -23.61
N VAL A 90 -1.49 -30.03 -22.72
CA VAL A 90 -1.87 -31.43 -23.02
C VAL A 90 -3.37 -31.67 -22.76
N TYR A 91 -3.86 -31.30 -21.59
CA TYR A 91 -5.28 -31.39 -21.21
C TYR A 91 -6.13 -30.18 -21.61
N GLY A 92 -5.53 -29.13 -22.20
CA GLY A 92 -6.24 -27.94 -22.67
C GLY A 92 -6.89 -27.12 -21.55
N HIS A 93 -6.33 -27.12 -20.34
CA HIS A 93 -6.83 -26.27 -19.27
C HIS A 93 -6.38 -24.83 -19.48
N HIS A 94 -7.32 -23.91 -19.33
CA HIS A 94 -7.09 -22.47 -19.28
C HIS A 94 -7.77 -21.95 -18.02
N VAL A 95 -6.99 -21.51 -17.04
CA VAL A 95 -7.48 -20.99 -15.77
C VAL A 95 -7.11 -19.52 -15.71
N THR A 96 -8.09 -18.67 -15.45
CA THR A 96 -7.88 -17.24 -15.20
C THR A 96 -8.21 -16.89 -13.74
N LEU A 97 -7.91 -15.66 -13.32
CA LEU A 97 -8.30 -15.14 -12.01
C LEU A 97 -9.80 -15.33 -11.72
N SER A 98 -10.66 -15.22 -12.75
CA SER A 98 -12.11 -15.38 -12.56
C SER A 98 -12.56 -16.81 -12.25
N THR A 99 -11.75 -17.80 -12.63
CA THR A 99 -12.00 -19.24 -12.43
C THR A 99 -11.13 -19.85 -11.34
N LEU A 100 -10.22 -19.05 -10.77
CA LEU A 100 -9.33 -19.43 -9.69
C LEU A 100 -10.16 -19.64 -8.42
N PHE A 101 -9.99 -20.80 -7.78
CA PHE A 101 -10.69 -21.13 -6.54
C PHE A 101 -9.79 -20.83 -5.33
N GLY A 102 -8.63 -21.48 -5.28
CA GLY A 102 -7.62 -21.27 -4.25
C GLY A 102 -6.30 -20.85 -4.87
N PHE A 103 -5.54 -20.09 -4.09
CA PHE A 103 -4.19 -19.66 -4.38
C PHE A 103 -3.38 -19.78 -3.09
N GLY A 104 -2.20 -20.39 -3.20
CA GLY A 104 -1.23 -20.41 -2.13
C GLY A 104 -0.43 -19.12 -2.12
N ASP A 105 -0.03 -18.65 -0.95
CA ASP A 105 0.65 -17.39 -0.77
C ASP A 105 1.98 -17.36 -1.53
N PHE A 106 2.32 -16.22 -2.13
CA PHE A 106 3.61 -16.04 -2.78
C PHE A 106 4.50 -15.09 -1.98
N ASP A 107 5.63 -15.59 -1.49
CA ASP A 107 6.63 -14.78 -0.80
C ASP A 107 7.48 -14.02 -1.82
N LEU A 108 7.29 -12.70 -1.84
CA LEU A 108 7.95 -11.78 -2.76
C LEU A 108 9.45 -11.64 -2.47
N VAL A 109 9.86 -11.86 -1.23
CA VAL A 109 11.25 -11.71 -0.79
C VAL A 109 12.07 -12.92 -1.21
N SER A 110 11.51 -14.11 -1.02
CA SER A 110 12.19 -15.37 -1.35
C SER A 110 11.89 -15.90 -2.75
N ASN A 111 11.02 -15.25 -3.52
CA ASN A 111 10.51 -15.73 -4.81
C ASN A 111 9.93 -17.16 -4.69
N SER A 112 9.21 -17.41 -3.59
CA SER A 112 8.74 -18.74 -3.24
C SER A 112 7.22 -18.79 -3.26
N TRP A 113 6.66 -19.73 -4.02
CA TRP A 113 5.23 -20.00 -3.96
C TRP A 113 4.97 -21.05 -2.89
N LEU A 114 4.22 -20.69 -1.85
CA LEU A 114 3.85 -21.61 -0.79
C LEU A 114 2.64 -22.43 -1.23
N ALA A 115 2.73 -23.75 -1.09
CA ALA A 115 1.63 -24.65 -1.39
C ALA A 115 0.66 -24.75 -0.19
N ASN A 116 0.08 -23.63 0.23
CA ASN A 116 -0.86 -23.53 1.37
C ASN A 116 -2.29 -23.15 0.95
N GLY A 117 -2.54 -23.05 -0.36
CA GLY A 117 -3.85 -22.76 -0.93
C GLY A 117 -4.81 -23.95 -0.82
N SER A 118 -6.10 -23.66 -0.81
CA SER A 118 -7.17 -24.68 -0.82
C SER A 118 -7.24 -25.39 -2.17
N GLY A 119 -7.32 -26.72 -2.17
CA GLY A 119 -7.36 -27.53 -3.39
C GLY A 119 -8.00 -28.91 -3.18
N TRP A 120 -7.74 -29.84 -4.11
CA TRP A 120 -8.40 -31.14 -4.12
C TRP A 120 -8.03 -31.98 -2.88
N GLY A 121 -8.93 -32.01 -1.90
CA GLY A 121 -8.82 -32.85 -0.71
C GLY A 121 -7.80 -32.39 0.34
N THR A 122 -7.13 -31.25 0.14
CA THR A 122 -6.02 -30.75 0.99
C THR A 122 -5.97 -29.22 1.04
N ASN A 123 -5.29 -28.68 2.06
CA ASN A 123 -4.77 -27.31 2.10
C ASN A 123 -3.27 -27.33 1.78
N GLY A 124 -2.94 -27.73 0.56
CA GLY A 124 -1.59 -28.08 0.12
C GLY A 124 -1.27 -27.65 -1.32
N SER A 125 -2.09 -26.76 -1.90
CA SER A 125 -2.00 -26.41 -3.31
C SER A 125 -1.33 -25.07 -3.56
N PHE A 126 -0.60 -24.98 -4.67
CA PHE A 126 -0.12 -23.69 -5.20
C PHE A 126 -1.30 -22.90 -5.76
N PHE A 127 -2.19 -23.59 -6.48
CA PHE A 127 -3.46 -23.02 -6.91
C PHE A 127 -4.47 -24.12 -7.25
N SER A 128 -5.74 -23.74 -7.34
CA SER A 128 -6.82 -24.63 -7.69
C SER A 128 -7.91 -23.93 -8.49
N TRP A 129 -8.71 -24.72 -9.22
CA TRP A 129 -9.81 -24.24 -10.05
C TRP A 129 -11.00 -25.20 -9.98
N ASN A 130 -12.09 -24.86 -10.66
CA ASN A 130 -13.29 -25.69 -10.74
C ASN A 130 -13.85 -26.04 -9.33
N GLY A 131 -13.98 -25.03 -8.47
CA GLY A 131 -14.46 -25.22 -7.10
C GLY A 131 -13.53 -26.05 -6.20
N GLY A 132 -12.25 -26.12 -6.54
CA GLY A 132 -11.24 -26.91 -5.82
C GLY A 132 -11.18 -28.38 -6.23
N ALA A 133 -11.97 -28.82 -7.20
CA ALA A 133 -11.93 -30.18 -7.73
C ALA A 133 -10.64 -30.48 -8.51
N ASN A 134 -9.94 -29.43 -8.96
CA ASN A 134 -8.66 -29.52 -9.64
C ASN A 134 -7.66 -28.58 -8.97
N SER A 135 -6.43 -29.02 -8.78
CA SER A 135 -5.37 -28.21 -8.20
C SER A 135 -4.01 -28.56 -8.79
N VAL A 136 -3.03 -27.67 -8.62
CA VAL A 136 -1.61 -28.00 -8.69
C VAL A 136 -1.11 -28.07 -7.25
N ASP A 137 -0.77 -29.28 -6.79
CA ASP A 137 -0.52 -29.57 -5.38
C ASP A 137 0.97 -29.81 -5.09
N GLY A 138 1.46 -29.32 -3.95
CA GLY A 138 2.86 -29.44 -3.53
C GLY A 138 3.34 -30.87 -3.30
N THR A 139 2.43 -31.85 -3.21
CA THR A 139 2.78 -33.27 -3.05
C THR A 139 3.25 -33.94 -4.33
N TRP A 140 2.88 -33.43 -5.51
CA TRP A 140 3.21 -34.06 -6.79
C TRP A 140 3.74 -33.08 -7.84
N ALA A 141 3.39 -31.80 -7.75
CA ALA A 141 3.85 -30.78 -8.68
C ALA A 141 5.19 -30.20 -8.23
N ASN A 142 6.07 -29.95 -9.20
CA ASN A 142 7.23 -29.10 -8.99
C ASN A 142 7.02 -27.80 -9.75
N VAL A 143 7.00 -26.67 -9.04
CA VAL A 143 6.68 -25.36 -9.60
C VAL A 143 7.94 -24.49 -9.57
N SER A 144 8.32 -24.00 -10.74
CA SER A 144 9.40 -23.03 -10.89
C SER A 144 8.82 -21.64 -11.13
N THR A 145 9.29 -20.64 -10.39
CA THR A 145 8.80 -19.26 -10.45
C THR A 145 9.92 -18.29 -10.81
N SER A 146 9.57 -17.24 -11.54
CA SER A 146 10.45 -16.11 -11.81
C SER A 146 9.64 -14.83 -11.72
N ILE A 147 10.00 -13.98 -10.76
CA ILE A 147 9.54 -12.59 -10.72
C ILE A 147 10.07 -11.90 -11.99
N VAL A 148 9.13 -11.53 -12.85
CA VAL A 148 9.40 -10.64 -13.96
C VAL A 148 9.34 -9.24 -13.39
N GLN A 149 10.50 -8.77 -12.93
CA GLN A 149 10.65 -7.36 -12.59
C GLN A 149 10.52 -6.59 -13.90
N LEU A 150 9.30 -6.15 -14.20
CA LEU A 150 9.10 -5.06 -15.13
C LEU A 150 9.82 -3.91 -14.45
N ASP A 151 11.04 -3.62 -14.89
CA ASP A 151 11.65 -2.31 -14.69
C ASP A 151 10.59 -1.34 -15.18
N ALA A 152 9.80 -0.83 -14.23
CA ALA A 152 9.06 0.38 -14.45
C ALA A 152 10.17 1.36 -14.83
N GLN A 153 10.32 1.61 -16.13
CA GLN A 153 10.90 2.83 -16.65
C GLN A 153 10.48 3.89 -15.66
N ASN A 154 11.48 4.39 -14.91
CA ASN A 154 11.36 5.13 -13.67
C ASN A 154 10.67 6.48 -13.92
N ASN A 155 9.41 6.42 -14.31
CA ASN A 155 8.46 7.50 -14.37
C ASN A 155 7.65 7.46 -13.09
N VAL A 156 8.28 7.13 -11.95
CA VAL A 156 7.72 7.48 -10.65
C VAL A 156 7.56 9.00 -10.71
N PRO A 157 6.33 9.55 -10.79
CA PRO A 157 6.17 10.95 -10.49
C PRO A 157 6.68 11.07 -9.06
N GLU A 158 7.71 11.91 -8.86
CA GLU A 158 8.32 12.13 -7.55
C GLU A 158 7.24 12.03 -6.47
N PRO A 159 7.41 11.16 -5.45
CA PRO A 159 6.35 10.89 -4.49
C PRO A 159 5.66 12.18 -4.11
N ALA A 160 4.33 12.23 -4.17
CA ALA A 160 3.60 13.46 -3.83
C ALA A 160 4.03 14.04 -2.47
N THR A 161 4.60 13.20 -1.59
CA THR A 161 5.29 13.56 -0.36
C THR A 161 6.48 14.51 -0.54
N LEU A 162 7.28 14.43 -1.61
CA LEU A 162 8.35 15.39 -1.94
C LEU A 162 7.78 16.75 -2.36
N ALA A 163 6.76 16.76 -3.21
CA ALA A 163 6.07 17.99 -3.59
C ALA A 163 5.41 18.65 -2.36
N LEU A 164 4.77 17.85 -1.50
CA LEU A 164 4.19 18.31 -0.24
C LEU A 164 5.24 18.75 0.78
N LEU A 165 6.38 18.08 0.87
CA LEU A 165 7.50 18.49 1.69
C LEU A 165 8.02 19.86 1.23
N GLY A 166 8.14 20.06 -0.09
CA GLY A 166 8.51 21.33 -0.70
C GLY A 166 7.51 22.45 -0.39
N ILE A 167 6.21 22.21 -0.57
CA ILE A 167 5.14 23.16 -0.24
C ILE A 167 5.10 23.44 1.28
N GLY A 168 5.29 22.40 2.11
CA GLY A 168 5.34 22.51 3.55
C GLY A 168 6.50 23.39 4.03
N LEU A 169 7.71 23.18 3.50
CA LEU A 169 8.86 24.03 3.80
C LEU A 169 8.64 25.47 3.33
N ALA A 170 8.11 25.66 2.11
CA ALA A 170 7.82 26.99 1.58
C ALA A 170 6.80 27.73 2.45
N GLY A 171 5.75 27.05 2.93
CA GLY A 171 4.77 27.59 3.87
C GLY A 171 5.39 27.99 5.21
N ILE A 172 6.30 27.18 5.76
CA ILE A 172 7.03 27.49 7.01
C ILE A 172 7.91 28.73 6.83
N VAL A 173 8.66 28.83 5.74
CA VAL A 173 9.52 29.98 5.44
C VAL A 173 8.69 31.26 5.28
N ALA A 174 7.57 31.19 4.55
CA ALA A 174 6.65 32.32 4.37
C ALA A 174 6.03 32.78 5.70
N ALA A 175 5.66 31.84 6.59
CA ALA A 175 5.12 32.14 7.90
C ALA A 175 6.13 32.85 8.82
N ARG A 176 7.43 32.51 8.75
CA ARG A 176 8.47 33.19 9.54
C ARG A 176 8.70 34.63 9.10
N ARG A 177 8.55 34.94 7.81
CA ARG A 177 8.74 36.30 7.28
C ARG A 177 7.64 37.27 7.71
N LYS A 178 6.42 36.80 7.95
CA LYS A 178 5.31 37.64 8.45
C LYS A 178 5.38 38.00 9.93
N LYS A 179 6.27 37.38 10.71
CA LYS A 179 6.43 37.68 12.15
C LYS A 179 7.48 38.75 12.44
N VAL A 180 8.22 39.20 11.41
CA VAL A 180 9.29 40.21 11.52
C VAL A 180 8.87 41.53 10.82
N ALA A 181 7.67 41.59 10.25
CA ALA A 181 7.05 42.80 9.70
C ALA A 181 5.90 43.27 10.60
#